data_AF-A0A3D2J4V6-F1
#
_entry.id   AF-A0A3D2J4V6-F1
#
_cell.length_a   1.000
_cell.length_b   1.000
_cell.length_c   1.000
_cell.angle_alpha   90.00
_cell.angle_beta   90.00
_cell.angle_gamma   90.00
#
_symmetry.space_group_name_H-M   'P 1'
#
loop_
_entity.id
_entity.type
_entity.pdbx_description
1 polymer ?
#
loop_
_entity_poly.entity_id
_entity_poly.type
_entity_poly.pdbx_seq_one_letter_code
_entity_poly.pdbx_strand_id
1 'polypeptide(L)'
;MKFVENIARELQQRQVQLWYDGWQMKPGDVLRNRILDGIENANYFLIIISENSLNSSWVQYELNAAMIEEIEKRHVKVIPSIIGNVEHEQLPLDLRAKYYLNFRSHEQFQESIHVLVDFVQPERKQRQELLTRLRNPERRDLQTIDELRKSAVLGYDQEIEIAAMRGLAKIGGPDAVLAVTERVLNVWGLNAIKRGIETLVKLRSDGGLLALSATLLSDHRFYQAKLLALATATKKIGEEDVNTILTALFNKVGYNSEYHRFKDNLSQVLEDLEKLPLDDIRYGVMLAKTILRLPPWVGQIAPLPTSDLDNAHIYAEQRVPGLFKLISNWEDTF
;
A
#
# COMPACT_ATOMS: atom_id res chain seq x y z
N MET A 1 -24.18 32.68 -1.14
CA MET A 1 -24.39 31.25 -1.47
C MET A 1 -23.21 30.62 -2.23
N LYS A 2 -22.74 31.18 -3.35
CA LYS A 2 -21.66 30.55 -4.17
C LYS A 2 -20.38 30.13 -3.43
N PHE A 3 -20.00 30.85 -2.36
CA PHE A 3 -18.76 30.56 -1.62
C PHE A 3 -18.85 29.29 -0.74
N VAL A 4 -19.92 29.14 0.04
CA VAL A 4 -20.13 27.96 0.91
C VAL A 4 -20.26 26.69 0.07
N GLU A 5 -20.96 26.79 -1.06
CA GLU A 5 -21.08 25.70 -2.01
C GLU A 5 -19.71 25.29 -2.58
N ASN A 6 -18.80 26.23 -2.81
CA ASN A 6 -17.44 25.92 -3.29
C ASN A 6 -16.67 25.09 -2.25
N ILE A 7 -16.72 25.47 -0.97
CA ILE A 7 -16.14 24.67 0.12
C ILE A 7 -16.77 23.27 0.17
N ALA A 8 -18.10 23.20 0.12
CA ALA A 8 -18.82 21.93 0.15
C ALA A 8 -18.39 21.00 -0.99
N ARG A 9 -18.22 21.53 -2.22
CA ARG A 9 -17.75 20.76 -3.38
C ARG A 9 -16.32 20.25 -3.19
N GLU A 10 -15.41 21.08 -2.70
CA GLU A 10 -14.02 20.67 -2.41
C GLU A 10 -13.96 19.55 -1.36
N LEU A 11 -14.73 19.67 -0.29
CA LEU A 11 -14.82 18.65 0.76
C LEU A 11 -15.44 17.35 0.22
N GLN A 12 -16.49 17.44 -0.61
CA GLN A 12 -17.13 16.29 -1.24
C GLN A 12 -16.17 15.56 -2.20
N GLN A 13 -15.41 16.30 -3.02
CA GLN A 13 -14.40 15.72 -3.92
C GLN A 13 -13.31 14.97 -3.13
N ARG A 14 -13.04 15.40 -1.91
CA ARG A 14 -12.11 14.75 -0.98
C ARG A 14 -12.77 13.67 -0.13
N GLN A 15 -14.00 13.27 -0.44
CA GLN A 15 -14.76 12.22 0.24
C GLN A 15 -15.03 12.50 1.73
N VAL A 16 -15.09 13.78 2.11
CA VAL A 16 -15.56 14.17 3.44
C VAL A 16 -17.08 14.00 3.48
N GLN A 17 -17.59 13.26 4.46
CA GLN A 17 -19.02 13.22 4.73
C GLN A 17 -19.46 14.58 5.28
N LEU A 18 -20.37 15.24 4.58
CA LEU A 18 -20.83 16.57 4.97
C LEU A 18 -22.34 16.70 4.77
N TRP A 19 -22.93 17.57 5.57
CA TRP A 19 -24.30 18.03 5.40
C TRP A 19 -24.26 19.50 4.97
N TYR A 20 -24.95 19.84 3.88
CA TYR A 20 -25.03 21.19 3.33
C TYR A 20 -26.49 21.51 2.96
N ASP A 21 -27.03 22.58 3.52
CA ASP A 21 -28.42 23.01 3.35
C ASP A 21 -28.80 23.17 1.88
N GLY A 22 -27.90 23.73 1.07
CA GLY A 22 -28.11 23.92 -0.37
C GLY A 22 -28.28 22.64 -1.18
N TRP A 23 -27.95 21.46 -0.64
CA TRP A 23 -28.14 20.16 -1.30
C TRP A 23 -29.24 19.29 -0.68
N GLN A 24 -29.60 19.54 0.58
CA GLN A 24 -30.37 18.59 1.39
C GLN A 24 -31.68 19.16 1.97
N MET A 25 -32.04 20.41 1.61
CA MET A 25 -33.32 21.04 1.92
C MET A 25 -34.40 20.72 0.87
N LYS A 26 -35.63 20.45 1.32
CA LYS A 26 -36.82 20.27 0.46
C LYS A 26 -37.80 21.43 0.61
N PRO A 27 -38.63 21.72 -0.41
CA PRO A 27 -39.72 22.68 -0.26
C PRO A 27 -40.65 22.30 0.91
N GLY A 28 -40.90 23.25 1.81
CA GLY A 28 -41.71 23.04 3.01
C GLY A 28 -40.91 22.71 4.28
N ASP A 29 -39.61 22.46 4.17
CA ASP A 29 -38.76 22.26 5.34
C ASP A 29 -38.60 23.56 6.14
N VAL A 30 -38.64 23.45 7.46
CA VAL A 30 -38.29 24.55 8.36
C VAL A 30 -36.77 24.57 8.51
N LEU A 31 -36.11 25.55 7.86
CA LEU A 31 -34.65 25.70 7.83
C LEU A 31 -33.99 25.56 9.21
N ARG A 32 -34.55 26.21 10.24
CA ARG A 32 -34.04 26.14 11.60
C ARG A 32 -33.95 24.71 12.14
N ASN A 33 -35.02 23.93 12.01
CA ASN A 33 -35.06 22.58 12.57
C ASN A 33 -34.02 21.69 11.89
N ARG A 34 -33.90 21.82 10.57
CA ARG A 34 -32.94 21.05 9.78
C ARG A 34 -31.49 21.37 10.12
N ILE A 35 -31.20 22.64 10.43
CA ILE A 35 -29.86 23.05 10.88
C ILE A 35 -29.55 22.50 12.27
N LEU A 36 -30.51 22.54 13.20
CA LEU A 36 -30.33 21.94 14.53
C LEU A 36 -30.12 20.43 14.43
N ASP A 37 -30.93 19.72 13.62
CA ASP A 37 -30.75 18.30 13.34
C ASP A 37 -29.36 18.03 12.74
N GLY A 38 -28.92 18.88 11.81
CA GLY A 38 -27.59 18.80 11.19
C GLY A 38 -26.45 18.98 12.19
N ILE A 39 -26.59 19.93 13.13
CA ILE A 39 -25.63 20.16 14.21
C ILE A 39 -25.61 18.95 15.16
N GLU A 40 -26.76 18.48 15.61
CA GLU A 40 -26.87 17.35 16.56
C GLU A 40 -26.24 16.05 16.04
N ASN A 41 -26.18 15.84 14.73
CA ASN A 41 -25.64 14.61 14.13
C ASN A 41 -24.21 14.77 13.57
N ALA A 42 -23.60 15.94 13.72
CA ALA A 42 -22.27 16.21 13.18
C ALA A 42 -21.17 16.04 14.22
N ASN A 43 -19.96 15.65 13.78
CA ASN A 43 -18.77 15.71 14.64
C ASN A 43 -18.13 17.11 14.63
N TYR A 44 -18.34 17.86 13.54
CA TYR A 44 -17.73 19.15 13.30
C TYR A 44 -18.77 20.10 12.69
N PHE A 45 -18.78 21.34 13.16
CA PHE A 45 -19.65 22.39 12.60
C PHE A 45 -18.80 23.54 12.07
N LEU A 46 -18.83 23.74 10.76
CA LEU A 46 -18.09 24.80 10.08
C LEU A 46 -18.96 26.07 10.01
N ILE A 47 -18.59 27.12 10.74
CA ILE A 47 -19.30 28.39 10.70
C ILE A 47 -18.57 29.42 9.84
N ILE A 48 -19.24 29.92 8.81
CA ILE A 48 -18.69 30.94 7.89
C ILE A 48 -19.01 32.34 8.41
N ILE A 49 -17.97 33.11 8.71
CA ILE A 49 -18.03 34.42 9.33
C ILE A 49 -17.64 35.49 8.31
N SER A 50 -18.56 36.42 8.09
CA SER A 50 -18.43 37.60 7.23
C SER A 50 -18.96 38.83 7.97
N GLU A 51 -18.69 40.03 7.46
CA GLU A 51 -19.24 41.27 8.02
C GLU A 51 -20.79 41.22 8.10
N ASN A 52 -21.43 40.63 7.09
CA ASN A 52 -22.89 40.45 7.05
C ASN A 52 -23.37 39.43 8.09
N SER A 53 -22.62 38.36 8.32
CA SER A 53 -23.02 37.31 9.26
C SER A 53 -22.88 37.77 10.71
N LEU A 54 -21.89 38.61 11.04
CA LEU A 54 -21.73 39.18 12.38
C LEU A 54 -22.90 40.05 12.83
N ASN A 55 -23.52 40.76 11.88
CA ASN A 55 -24.67 41.64 12.12
C ASN A 55 -26.02 40.91 12.02
N SER A 56 -26.02 39.62 11.69
CA SER A 56 -27.23 38.83 11.54
C SER A 56 -27.65 38.23 12.88
N SER A 57 -28.81 38.64 13.40
CA SER A 57 -29.43 38.03 14.59
C SER A 57 -29.63 36.52 14.42
N TRP A 58 -29.74 36.06 13.17
CA TRP A 58 -29.88 34.65 12.85
C TRP A 58 -28.58 33.86 13.06
N VAL A 59 -27.45 34.39 12.59
CA VAL A 59 -26.13 33.74 12.75
C VAL A 59 -25.71 33.72 14.22
N GLN A 60 -26.08 34.74 15.00
CA GLN A 60 -25.85 34.74 16.44
C GLN A 60 -26.63 33.63 17.16
N TYR A 61 -27.85 33.30 16.71
CA TYR A 61 -28.61 32.20 17.28
C TYR A 61 -28.00 30.83 16.95
N GLU A 62 -27.62 30.59 15.69
CA GLU A 62 -26.94 29.34 15.27
C GLU A 62 -25.62 29.15 16.01
N LEU A 63 -24.82 30.23 16.12
CA LEU A 63 -23.58 30.22 16.88
C LEU A 63 -23.83 29.88 18.34
N ASN A 64 -24.82 30.50 18.99
CA ASN A 64 -25.15 30.22 20.38
C ASN A 64 -25.59 28.75 20.58
N ALA A 65 -26.41 28.20 19.69
CA ALA A 65 -26.83 26.79 19.76
C ALA A 65 -25.64 25.83 19.59
N ALA A 66 -24.78 26.04 18.58
CA ALA A 66 -23.61 25.21 18.35
C ALA A 66 -22.57 25.31 19.50
N MET A 67 -22.40 26.50 20.07
CA MET A 67 -21.51 26.72 21.22
C MET A 67 -22.06 26.04 22.49
N ILE A 68 -23.38 26.06 22.72
CA ILE A 68 -24.01 25.33 23.83
C ILE A 68 -23.79 23.82 23.67
N GLU A 69 -24.02 23.25 22.49
CA GLU A 69 -23.78 21.82 22.22
C GLU A 69 -22.30 21.43 22.41
N GLU A 70 -21.36 22.29 21.99
CA GLU A 70 -19.92 22.08 22.19
C GLU A 70 -19.53 22.12 23.68
N ILE A 71 -20.07 23.07 24.45
CA ILE A 71 -19.74 23.28 25.87
C ILE A 71 -20.40 22.23 26.76
N GLU A 72 -21.69 21.97 26.57
CA GLU A 72 -22.49 21.11 27.46
C GLU A 72 -22.37 19.63 27.12
N LYS A 73 -22.35 19.28 25.82
CA LYS A 73 -22.37 17.87 25.38
C LYS A 73 -21.05 17.37 24.82
N ARG A 74 -20.08 18.27 24.54
CA ARG A 74 -18.81 17.96 23.86
C ARG A 74 -18.98 17.15 22.56
N HIS A 75 -20.16 17.28 21.94
CA HIS A 75 -20.59 16.39 20.86
C HIS A 75 -20.13 16.89 19.49
N VAL A 76 -20.14 18.22 19.32
CA VAL A 76 -19.83 18.92 18.07
C VAL A 76 -18.69 19.89 18.34
N LYS A 77 -17.68 19.93 17.46
CA LYS A 77 -16.62 20.94 17.53
C LYS A 77 -16.86 22.07 16.53
N VAL A 78 -16.98 23.30 17.01
CA VAL A 78 -17.20 24.48 16.17
C VAL A 78 -15.86 24.97 15.57
N ILE A 79 -15.84 25.10 14.25
CA ILE A 79 -14.69 25.55 13.46
C ILE A 79 -15.01 26.91 12.83
N PRO A 80 -14.50 28.02 13.39
CA PRO A 80 -14.69 29.34 12.81
C PRO A 80 -13.95 29.46 11.48
N SER A 81 -14.59 30.08 10.49
CA SER A 81 -14.05 30.25 9.13
C SER A 81 -14.32 31.64 8.61
N ILE A 82 -13.29 32.46 8.46
CA ILE A 82 -13.44 33.89 8.13
C ILE A 82 -13.34 34.12 6.63
N ILE A 83 -14.28 34.92 6.12
CA ILE A 83 -14.28 35.48 4.75
C ILE A 83 -14.40 37.01 4.79
N GLY A 84 -13.91 37.66 3.74
CA GLY A 84 -14.00 39.12 3.61
C GLY A 84 -13.17 39.87 4.66
N ASN A 85 -13.53 41.12 4.92
CA ASN A 85 -12.75 42.04 5.75
C ASN A 85 -13.19 42.03 7.22
N VAL A 86 -13.24 40.84 7.84
CA VAL A 86 -13.54 40.70 9.27
C VAL A 86 -12.25 40.63 10.06
N GLU A 87 -11.96 41.60 10.90
CA GLU A 87 -10.80 41.57 11.81
C GLU A 87 -11.07 40.70 13.03
N HIS A 88 -9.99 40.23 13.68
CA HIS A 88 -10.07 39.32 14.82
C HIS A 88 -10.88 39.93 15.99
N GLU A 89 -10.73 41.23 16.22
CA GLU A 89 -11.41 41.99 17.27
C GLU A 89 -12.92 42.11 17.03
N GLN A 90 -13.39 41.84 15.81
CA GLN A 90 -14.81 41.87 15.47
C GLN A 90 -15.51 40.52 15.76
N LEU A 91 -14.74 39.46 16.03
CA LEU A 91 -15.30 38.16 16.38
C LEU A 91 -15.94 38.18 17.77
N PRO A 92 -17.01 37.41 18.00
CA PRO A 92 -17.51 37.10 19.34
C PRO A 92 -16.41 36.51 20.23
N LEU A 93 -16.44 36.80 21.54
CA LEU A 93 -15.39 36.38 22.48
C LEU A 93 -15.10 34.88 22.40
N ASP A 94 -16.15 34.06 22.35
CA ASP A 94 -16.02 32.59 22.32
C ASP A 94 -15.29 32.07 21.07
N LEU A 95 -15.39 32.83 19.97
CA LEU A 95 -14.70 32.52 18.72
C LEU A 95 -13.27 33.06 18.68
N ARG A 96 -12.95 34.12 19.43
CA ARG A 96 -11.57 34.65 19.52
C ARG A 96 -10.61 33.66 20.17
N ALA A 97 -11.10 32.82 21.07
CA ALA A 97 -10.30 31.77 21.71
C ALA A 97 -10.04 30.56 20.80
N LYS A 98 -10.63 30.51 19.61
CA LYS A 98 -10.51 29.39 18.67
C LYS A 98 -9.62 29.77 17.49
N TYR A 99 -8.79 28.83 17.06
CA TYR A 99 -8.12 28.92 15.77
C TYR A 99 -9.18 28.91 14.66
N TYR A 100 -9.09 29.86 13.73
CA TYR A 100 -10.04 29.99 12.61
C TYR A 100 -9.37 29.66 11.28
N LEU A 101 -10.16 29.12 10.35
CA LEU A 101 -9.76 28.95 8.96
C LEU A 101 -9.89 30.31 8.23
N ASN A 102 -8.92 30.63 7.39
CA ASN A 102 -8.86 31.91 6.70
C ASN A 102 -9.12 31.71 5.20
N PHE A 103 -10.18 32.33 4.69
CA PHE A 103 -10.61 32.17 3.30
C PHE A 103 -10.59 33.50 2.53
N ARG A 104 -9.77 34.47 2.95
CA ARG A 104 -9.71 35.81 2.34
C ARG A 104 -9.00 35.85 0.97
N SER A 105 -8.08 34.92 0.71
CA SER A 105 -7.37 34.81 -0.57
C SER A 105 -7.45 33.40 -1.16
N HIS A 106 -7.09 33.24 -2.44
CA HIS A 106 -7.07 31.92 -3.08
C HIS A 106 -6.04 30.98 -2.46
N GLU A 107 -4.86 31.48 -2.10
CA GLU A 107 -3.81 30.71 -1.43
C GLU A 107 -4.29 30.23 -0.05
N GLN A 108 -4.84 31.15 0.75
CA GLN A 108 -5.39 30.84 2.08
C GLN A 108 -6.60 29.89 1.99
N PHE A 109 -7.39 29.95 0.92
CA PHE A 109 -8.47 29.00 0.67
C PHE A 109 -7.93 27.58 0.52
N GLN A 110 -6.89 27.37 -0.30
CA GLN A 110 -6.31 26.05 -0.50
C GLN A 110 -5.67 25.49 0.79
N GLU A 111 -4.93 26.33 1.51
CA GLU A 111 -4.34 25.98 2.80
C GLU A 111 -5.41 25.60 3.83
N SER A 112 -6.47 26.41 3.96
CA SER A 112 -7.57 26.16 4.89
C SER A 112 -8.35 24.89 4.57
N ILE A 113 -8.61 24.60 3.29
CA ILE A 113 -9.24 23.33 2.87
C ILE A 113 -8.35 22.14 3.24
N HIS A 114 -7.02 22.24 3.03
CA HIS A 114 -6.09 21.18 3.40
C HIS A 114 -6.10 20.91 4.90
N VAL A 115 -5.94 21.96 5.72
CA VAL A 115 -5.97 21.86 7.18
C VAL A 115 -7.30 21.28 7.68
N LEU A 116 -8.43 21.71 7.10
CA LEU A 116 -9.75 21.21 7.47
C LEU A 116 -9.91 19.71 7.20
N VAL A 117 -9.50 19.25 6.01
CA VAL A 117 -9.61 17.82 5.63
C VAL A 117 -8.76 16.95 6.53
N ASP A 118 -7.52 17.35 6.82
CA ASP A 118 -6.63 16.64 7.74
C ASP A 118 -7.23 16.55 9.16
N PHE A 119 -7.94 17.59 9.57
CA PHE A 119 -8.54 17.66 10.89
C PHE A 119 -9.79 16.77 11.03
N VAL A 120 -10.64 16.70 9.99
CA VAL A 120 -11.92 15.96 10.03
C VAL A 120 -11.83 14.51 9.56
N GLN A 121 -10.70 14.08 8.99
CA GLN A 121 -10.44 12.69 8.58
C GLN A 121 -9.17 12.11 9.24
N PRO A 122 -9.14 11.94 10.58
CA PRO A 122 -7.94 11.49 11.29
C PRO A 122 -7.45 10.11 10.85
N GLU A 123 -8.35 9.18 10.51
CA GLU A 123 -8.00 7.86 9.98
C GLU A 123 -7.25 7.94 8.65
N ARG A 124 -7.63 8.89 7.77
CA ARG A 124 -6.94 9.13 6.51
C ARG A 124 -5.55 9.69 6.73
N LYS A 125 -5.39 10.61 7.69
CA LYS A 125 -4.09 11.15 8.08
C LYS A 125 -3.17 10.07 8.64
N GLN A 126 -3.66 9.29 9.62
CA GLN A 126 -2.92 8.16 10.21
C GLN A 126 -2.53 7.14 9.15
N ARG A 127 -3.43 6.83 8.23
CA ARG A 127 -3.15 5.97 7.08
C ARG A 127 -2.03 6.54 6.21
N GLN A 128 -2.09 7.83 5.88
CA GLN A 128 -1.07 8.47 5.04
C GLN A 128 0.29 8.50 5.73
N GLU A 129 0.32 8.75 7.05
CA GLU A 129 1.51 8.66 7.88
C GLU A 129 2.09 7.24 7.89
N LEU A 130 1.24 6.22 8.08
CA LEU A 130 1.63 4.82 7.99
C LEU A 130 2.22 4.47 6.62
N LEU A 131 1.54 4.80 5.53
CA LEU A 131 2.03 4.55 4.16
C LEU A 131 3.38 5.24 3.92
N THR A 132 3.56 6.44 4.45
CA THR A 132 4.80 7.21 4.32
C THR A 132 5.95 6.54 5.09
N ARG A 133 5.68 6.11 6.34
CA ARG A 133 6.64 5.40 7.19
C ARG A 133 7.05 4.07 6.57
N LEU A 134 6.10 3.26 6.09
CA LEU A 134 6.38 1.97 5.47
C LEU A 134 7.18 2.11 4.17
N ARG A 135 6.93 3.15 3.36
CA ARG A 135 7.71 3.41 2.13
C ARG A 135 9.14 3.87 2.42
N ASN A 136 9.34 4.55 3.55
CA ASN A 136 10.59 5.19 3.92
C ASN A 136 11.03 4.83 5.34
N PRO A 137 11.37 3.56 5.60
CA PRO A 137 11.91 3.14 6.88
C PRO A 137 13.21 3.90 7.18
N GLU A 138 13.37 4.35 8.43
CA GLU A 138 14.53 5.16 8.86
C GLU A 138 15.78 4.32 9.11
N ARG A 139 15.60 3.07 9.57
CA ARG A 139 16.68 2.20 10.03
C ARG A 139 16.44 0.76 9.59
N ARG A 140 17.52 -0.01 9.51
CA ARG A 140 17.49 -1.45 9.32
C ARG A 140 17.71 -2.14 10.66
N ASP A 141 16.64 -2.34 11.41
CA ASP A 141 16.61 -3.11 12.65
C ASP A 141 15.49 -4.17 12.62
N LEU A 142 15.53 -5.10 13.57
CA LEU A 142 14.58 -6.22 13.65
C LEU A 142 13.14 -5.73 13.78
N GLN A 143 12.90 -4.64 14.51
CA GLN A 143 11.56 -4.10 14.71
C GLN A 143 10.99 -3.54 13.40
N THR A 144 11.79 -2.79 12.66
CA THR A 144 11.41 -2.22 11.36
C THR A 144 11.16 -3.32 10.32
N ILE A 145 12.02 -4.34 10.27
CA ILE A 145 11.85 -5.49 9.38
C ILE A 145 10.56 -6.25 9.73
N ASP A 146 10.29 -6.50 11.01
CA ASP A 146 9.08 -7.20 11.46
C ASP A 146 7.81 -6.40 11.14
N GLU A 147 7.82 -5.08 11.34
CA GLU A 147 6.69 -4.21 10.96
C GLU A 147 6.42 -4.26 9.45
N LEU A 148 7.46 -4.10 8.63
CA LEU A 148 7.34 -4.16 7.18
C LEU A 148 6.88 -5.55 6.71
N ARG A 149 7.43 -6.62 7.29
CA ARG A 149 7.03 -8.00 6.98
C ARG A 149 5.55 -8.22 7.30
N LYS A 150 5.10 -7.88 8.51
CA LYS A 150 3.69 -7.99 8.91
C LYS A 150 2.78 -7.21 7.97
N SER A 151 3.17 -5.99 7.62
CA SER A 151 2.41 -5.13 6.70
C SER A 151 2.36 -5.65 5.27
N ALA A 152 3.41 -6.32 4.80
CA ALA A 152 3.47 -6.92 3.48
C ALA A 152 2.71 -8.26 3.37
N VAL A 153 2.77 -9.10 4.41
CA VAL A 153 2.27 -10.48 4.37
C VAL A 153 0.85 -10.63 4.94
N LEU A 154 0.54 -9.95 6.06
CA LEU A 154 -0.70 -10.16 6.81
C LEU A 154 -1.80 -9.12 6.51
N GLY A 155 -1.50 -8.05 5.78
CA GLY A 155 -2.40 -6.91 5.62
C GLY A 155 -3.37 -7.06 4.44
N TYR A 156 -4.68 -6.90 4.65
CA TYR A 156 -5.71 -6.94 3.57
C TYR A 156 -5.77 -5.69 2.68
N ASP A 157 -4.82 -4.78 2.82
CA ASP A 157 -4.79 -3.48 2.14
C ASP A 157 -3.63 -3.42 1.16
N GLN A 158 -3.98 -3.41 -0.12
CA GLN A 158 -3.00 -3.49 -1.20
C GLN A 158 -2.00 -2.32 -1.19
N GLU A 159 -2.39 -1.12 -0.77
CA GLU A 159 -1.45 0.00 -0.74
C GLU A 159 -0.46 -0.12 0.42
N ILE A 160 -0.91 -0.64 1.57
CA ILE A 160 -0.05 -0.93 2.73
C ILE A 160 0.94 -2.03 2.36
N GLU A 161 0.47 -3.12 1.73
CA GLU A 161 1.33 -4.21 1.26
C GLU A 161 2.42 -3.68 0.30
N ILE A 162 2.02 -2.87 -0.68
CA ILE A 162 2.95 -2.28 -1.66
C ILE A 162 3.90 -1.27 -1.00
N ALA A 163 3.42 -0.47 -0.05
CA ALA A 163 4.24 0.46 0.71
C ALA A 163 5.31 -0.29 1.50
N ALA A 164 4.93 -1.35 2.20
CA ALA A 164 5.83 -2.19 2.97
C ALA A 164 6.86 -2.91 2.09
N MET A 165 6.46 -3.48 0.95
CA MET A 165 7.40 -4.07 -0.02
C MET A 165 8.40 -3.04 -0.58
N ARG A 166 7.98 -1.78 -0.78
CA ARG A 166 8.91 -0.70 -1.16
C ARG A 166 9.90 -0.41 -0.03
N GLY A 167 9.45 -0.39 1.22
CA GLY A 167 10.32 -0.27 2.39
C GLY A 167 11.35 -1.40 2.48
N LEU A 168 10.90 -2.65 2.34
CA LEU A 168 11.76 -3.84 2.31
C LEU A 168 12.84 -3.74 1.21
N ALA A 169 12.44 -3.30 0.01
CA ALA A 169 13.36 -3.06 -1.10
C ALA A 169 14.42 -1.99 -0.80
N LYS A 170 14.08 -0.99 0.03
CA LYS A 170 14.93 0.15 0.37
C LYS A 170 15.94 -0.22 1.45
N ILE A 171 15.54 -0.99 2.45
CA ILE A 171 16.45 -1.43 3.53
C ILE A 171 17.41 -2.54 3.08
N GLY A 172 16.97 -3.40 2.15
CA GLY A 172 17.76 -4.52 1.68
C GLY A 172 18.03 -5.59 2.74
N GLY A 173 18.95 -6.49 2.41
CA GLY A 173 19.38 -7.59 3.26
C GLY A 173 18.56 -8.88 3.15
N PRO A 174 19.11 -9.99 3.66
CA PRO A 174 18.48 -11.31 3.56
C PRO A 174 17.11 -11.39 4.25
N ASP A 175 16.91 -10.69 5.37
CA ASP A 175 15.61 -10.69 6.06
C ASP A 175 14.51 -10.02 5.21
N ALA A 176 14.88 -8.99 4.43
CA ALA A 176 13.97 -8.35 3.49
C ALA A 176 13.64 -9.29 2.33
N VAL A 177 14.62 -10.04 1.83
CA VAL A 177 14.39 -11.10 0.83
C VAL A 177 13.43 -12.14 1.38
N LEU A 178 13.64 -12.62 2.61
CA LEU A 178 12.79 -13.63 3.24
C LEU A 178 11.34 -13.14 3.40
N ALA A 179 11.14 -11.92 3.88
CA ALA A 179 9.81 -11.31 4.03
C ALA A 179 9.08 -11.15 2.68
N VAL A 180 9.79 -10.72 1.63
CA VAL A 180 9.21 -10.59 0.29
C VAL A 180 8.95 -11.97 -0.34
N THR A 181 9.77 -12.97 -0.03
CA THR A 181 9.56 -14.36 -0.48
C THR A 181 8.27 -14.92 0.10
N GLU A 182 8.03 -14.70 1.39
CA GLU A 182 6.77 -15.10 2.04
C GLU A 182 5.56 -14.42 1.39
N ARG A 183 5.68 -13.15 0.99
CA ARG A 183 4.65 -12.45 0.21
C ARG A 183 4.41 -13.08 -1.16
N VAL A 184 5.46 -13.54 -1.84
CA VAL A 184 5.36 -14.21 -3.15
C VAL A 184 4.69 -15.59 -3.04
N LEU A 185 4.86 -16.26 -1.91
CA LEU A 185 4.24 -17.55 -1.59
C LEU A 185 2.79 -17.43 -1.11
N ASN A 186 2.29 -16.22 -0.83
CA ASN A 186 0.93 -16.05 -0.36
C ASN A 186 -0.11 -16.45 -1.44
N VAL A 187 -1.27 -16.97 -1.03
CA VAL A 187 -2.33 -17.47 -1.91
C VAL A 187 -3.26 -16.37 -2.42
N TRP A 188 -3.35 -15.23 -1.72
CA TRP A 188 -4.22 -14.11 -2.06
C TRP A 188 -3.44 -12.89 -2.57
N GLY A 189 -4.12 -11.99 -3.29
CA GLY A 189 -3.57 -10.68 -3.63
C GLY A 189 -2.62 -10.73 -4.83
N LEU A 190 -3.16 -11.11 -6.00
CA LEU A 190 -2.40 -11.31 -7.25
C LEU A 190 -1.49 -10.13 -7.60
N ASN A 191 -1.96 -8.89 -7.41
CA ASN A 191 -1.18 -7.68 -7.69
C ASN A 191 -0.01 -7.52 -6.71
N ALA A 192 -0.21 -7.83 -5.43
CA ALA A 192 0.84 -7.78 -4.43
C ALA A 192 1.87 -8.90 -4.63
N ILE A 193 1.45 -10.10 -5.04
CA ILE A 193 2.37 -11.20 -5.42
C ILE A 193 3.25 -10.78 -6.61
N LYS A 194 2.65 -10.24 -7.68
CA LYS A 194 3.39 -9.70 -8.83
C LYS A 194 4.38 -8.61 -8.40
N ARG A 195 3.96 -7.73 -7.48
CA ARG A 195 4.83 -6.71 -6.94
C ARG A 195 5.96 -7.28 -6.07
N GLY A 196 5.71 -8.38 -5.37
CA GLY A 196 6.71 -9.16 -4.65
C GLY A 196 7.80 -9.69 -5.57
N ILE A 197 7.42 -10.26 -6.72
CA ILE A 197 8.36 -10.71 -7.76
C ILE A 197 9.28 -9.56 -8.23
N GLU A 198 8.69 -8.40 -8.56
CA GLU A 198 9.47 -7.22 -8.93
C GLU A 198 10.39 -6.73 -7.80
N THR A 199 9.95 -6.91 -6.55
CA THR A 199 10.68 -6.50 -5.36
C THR A 199 11.88 -7.41 -5.11
N LEU A 200 11.75 -8.73 -5.31
CA LEU A 200 12.88 -9.66 -5.28
C LEU A 200 13.94 -9.31 -6.33
N VAL A 201 13.54 -8.86 -7.53
CA VAL A 201 14.50 -8.36 -8.54
C VAL A 201 15.25 -7.10 -8.05
N LYS A 202 14.59 -6.22 -7.30
CA LYS A 202 15.26 -5.06 -6.70
C LYS A 202 16.28 -5.49 -5.64
N LEU A 203 15.97 -6.55 -4.89
CA LEU A 203 16.82 -7.18 -3.88
C LEU A 203 17.85 -8.18 -4.44
N ARG A 204 18.16 -8.12 -5.73
CA ARG A 204 19.12 -9.05 -6.38
C ARG A 204 20.51 -9.06 -5.73
N SER A 205 20.97 -7.95 -5.17
CA SER A 205 22.23 -7.87 -4.42
C SER A 205 22.21 -8.73 -3.15
N ASP A 206 21.03 -8.93 -2.57
CA ASP A 206 20.80 -9.50 -1.25
C ASP A 206 20.35 -10.97 -1.30
N GLY A 207 20.33 -11.59 -2.48
CA GLY A 207 19.82 -12.96 -2.69
C GLY A 207 18.39 -13.01 -3.23
N GLY A 208 17.84 -11.89 -3.73
CA GLY A 208 16.51 -11.87 -4.31
C GLY A 208 16.34 -12.75 -5.56
N LEU A 209 17.41 -12.97 -6.34
CA LEU A 209 17.36 -13.90 -7.48
C LEU A 209 17.31 -15.36 -7.02
N LEU A 210 18.02 -15.69 -5.94
CA LEU A 210 17.97 -17.00 -5.29
C LEU A 210 16.55 -17.32 -4.78
N ALA A 211 15.91 -16.38 -4.10
CA ALA A 211 14.52 -16.56 -3.66
C ALA A 211 13.55 -16.71 -4.84
N LEU A 212 13.76 -15.94 -5.92
CA LEU A 212 12.89 -15.97 -7.10
C LEU A 212 13.00 -17.29 -7.88
N SER A 213 14.21 -17.84 -8.02
CA SER A 213 14.45 -19.15 -8.63
C SER A 213 14.01 -20.29 -7.72
N ALA A 214 14.24 -20.21 -6.40
CA ALA A 214 13.79 -21.19 -5.42
C ALA A 214 12.26 -21.32 -5.34
N THR A 215 11.54 -20.23 -5.60
CA THR A 215 10.08 -20.23 -5.64
C THR A 215 9.51 -20.42 -7.05
N LEU A 216 10.33 -20.73 -8.06
CA LEU A 216 9.90 -20.78 -9.47
C LEU A 216 8.68 -21.69 -9.67
N LEU A 217 8.62 -22.80 -8.94
CA LEU A 217 7.55 -23.81 -9.04
C LEU A 217 6.50 -23.73 -7.92
N SER A 218 6.66 -22.84 -6.94
CA SER A 218 5.72 -22.74 -5.80
C SER A 218 4.35 -22.23 -6.21
N ASP A 219 4.27 -21.45 -7.30
CA ASP A 219 3.00 -21.06 -7.91
C ASP A 219 3.13 -21.14 -9.42
N HIS A 220 2.57 -22.20 -9.99
CA HIS A 220 2.54 -22.46 -11.42
C HIS A 220 1.70 -21.44 -12.20
N ARG A 221 0.96 -20.54 -11.54
CA ARG A 221 0.28 -19.42 -12.21
C ARG A 221 1.24 -18.28 -12.54
N PHE A 222 2.35 -18.15 -11.79
CA PHE A 222 3.28 -17.03 -11.90
C PHE A 222 4.66 -17.38 -12.46
N TYR A 223 4.89 -18.61 -12.93
CA TYR A 223 6.18 -19.01 -13.51
C TYR A 223 6.65 -18.05 -14.63
N GLN A 224 5.73 -17.58 -15.47
CA GLN A 224 6.04 -16.62 -16.56
C GLN A 224 6.59 -15.31 -16.00
N ALA A 225 5.92 -14.75 -14.98
CA ALA A 225 6.35 -13.52 -14.34
C ALA A 225 7.71 -13.68 -13.67
N LYS A 226 7.98 -14.84 -13.06
CA LYS A 226 9.27 -15.16 -12.42
C LYS A 226 10.39 -15.31 -13.46
N LEU A 227 10.16 -16.05 -14.56
CA LEU A 227 11.14 -16.19 -15.65
C LEU A 227 11.46 -14.86 -16.32
N LEU A 228 10.44 -14.05 -16.62
CA LEU A 228 10.63 -12.71 -17.19
C LEU A 228 11.40 -11.79 -16.23
N ALA A 229 11.08 -11.86 -14.93
CA ALA A 229 11.76 -11.10 -13.90
C ALA A 229 13.24 -11.49 -13.77
N LEU A 230 13.56 -12.79 -13.81
CA LEU A 230 14.93 -13.30 -13.86
C LEU A 230 15.66 -12.76 -15.10
N ALA A 231 15.09 -12.92 -16.30
CA ALA A 231 15.69 -12.42 -17.55
C ALA A 231 15.94 -10.91 -17.48
N THR A 232 14.96 -10.13 -17.02
CA THR A 232 15.08 -8.68 -16.89
C THR A 232 16.16 -8.29 -15.88
N ALA A 233 16.31 -9.05 -14.80
CA ALA A 233 17.32 -8.81 -13.79
C ALA A 233 18.73 -9.09 -14.31
N THR A 234 18.95 -10.21 -15.00
CA THR A 234 20.27 -10.59 -15.53
C THR A 234 20.77 -9.61 -16.57
N LYS A 235 19.88 -9.10 -17.44
CA LYS A 235 20.22 -8.00 -18.36
C LYS A 235 20.74 -6.76 -17.63
N LYS A 236 20.16 -6.41 -16.48
CA LYS A 236 20.55 -5.22 -15.71
C LYS A 236 21.87 -5.37 -14.96
N ILE A 237 22.30 -6.59 -14.66
CA ILE A 237 23.58 -6.86 -13.98
C ILE A 237 24.72 -7.21 -14.94
N GLY A 238 24.49 -7.14 -16.25
CA GLY A 238 25.52 -7.40 -17.27
C GLY A 238 25.74 -8.88 -17.60
N GLU A 239 24.87 -9.77 -17.13
CA GLU A 239 24.91 -11.21 -17.42
C GLU A 239 24.22 -11.51 -18.77
N GLU A 240 24.82 -11.07 -19.88
CA GLU A 240 24.21 -11.14 -21.23
C GLU A 240 23.97 -12.59 -21.70
N ASP A 241 24.89 -13.51 -21.41
CA ASP A 241 24.75 -14.92 -21.77
C ASP A 241 23.58 -15.56 -21.00
N VAL A 242 23.51 -15.32 -19.69
CA VAL A 242 22.43 -15.80 -18.83
C VAL A 242 21.10 -15.17 -19.26
N ASN A 243 21.09 -13.88 -19.58
CA ASN A 243 19.90 -13.19 -20.10
C ASN A 243 19.41 -13.81 -21.41
N THR A 244 20.32 -14.13 -22.34
CA THR A 244 19.99 -14.75 -23.62
C THR A 244 19.32 -16.10 -23.41
N ILE A 245 19.87 -16.93 -22.53
CA ILE A 245 19.30 -18.24 -22.19
C ILE A 245 17.93 -18.07 -21.53
N LEU A 246 17.80 -17.21 -20.52
CA LEU A 246 16.53 -16.96 -19.84
C LEU A 246 15.46 -16.39 -20.76
N THR A 247 15.84 -15.52 -21.71
CA THR A 247 14.92 -14.97 -22.70
C THR A 247 14.47 -16.05 -23.69
N ALA A 248 15.38 -16.94 -24.11
CA ALA A 248 15.03 -18.08 -24.96
C ALA A 248 14.08 -19.04 -24.24
N LEU A 249 14.34 -19.35 -22.97
CA LEU A 249 13.46 -20.16 -22.11
C LEU A 249 12.09 -19.49 -21.96
N PHE A 250 12.06 -18.20 -21.63
CA PHE A 250 10.82 -17.44 -21.54
C PHE A 250 10.04 -17.46 -22.87
N ASN A 251 10.68 -17.27 -24.02
CA ASN A 251 9.99 -17.36 -25.32
C ASN A 251 9.49 -18.77 -25.62
N LYS A 252 10.19 -19.80 -25.15
CA LYS A 252 9.81 -21.21 -25.30
C LYS A 252 8.57 -21.57 -24.48
N VAL A 253 8.42 -21.04 -23.26
CA VAL A 253 7.33 -21.43 -22.34
C VAL A 253 6.39 -20.30 -21.88
N GLY A 254 6.60 -19.06 -22.31
CA GLY A 254 6.14 -17.84 -21.60
C GLY A 254 5.27 -16.85 -22.37
N TYR A 255 4.40 -17.29 -23.29
CA TYR A 255 3.32 -16.43 -23.80
C TYR A 255 1.92 -17.10 -23.79
N ASN A 256 0.95 -16.26 -23.39
CA ASN A 256 -0.51 -16.24 -23.59
C ASN A 256 -1.50 -17.38 -23.27
N SER A 257 -1.18 -18.67 -23.09
CA SER A 257 -2.23 -19.58 -22.55
C SER A 257 -1.88 -21.03 -22.22
N GLU A 258 -0.74 -21.58 -22.63
CA GLU A 258 -0.56 -23.02 -22.48
C GLU A 258 0.28 -23.37 -21.27
N TYR A 259 -0.38 -23.42 -20.11
CA TYR A 259 0.09 -24.20 -18.97
C TYR A 259 0.60 -25.59 -19.40
N HIS A 260 -0.05 -26.19 -20.41
CA HIS A 260 0.39 -27.41 -21.09
C HIS A 260 1.83 -27.31 -21.62
N ARG A 261 2.19 -26.22 -22.29
CA ARG A 261 3.55 -26.04 -22.83
C ARG A 261 4.60 -25.92 -21.74
N PHE A 262 4.29 -25.24 -20.64
CA PHE A 262 5.19 -25.21 -19.48
C PHE A 262 5.32 -26.60 -18.86
N LYS A 263 4.20 -27.28 -18.63
CA LYS A 263 4.17 -28.67 -18.15
C LYS A 263 5.03 -29.60 -19.01
N ASP A 264 4.89 -29.54 -20.33
CA ASP A 264 5.60 -30.44 -21.25
C ASP A 264 7.10 -30.14 -21.34
N ASN A 265 7.52 -28.90 -21.06
CA ASN A 265 8.92 -28.47 -21.14
C ASN A 265 9.59 -28.29 -19.77
N LEU A 266 8.87 -28.53 -18.67
CA LEU A 266 9.33 -28.18 -17.32
C LEU A 266 10.67 -28.84 -16.97
N SER A 267 10.84 -30.13 -17.25
CA SER A 267 12.09 -30.83 -16.97
C SER A 267 13.28 -30.17 -17.68
N GLN A 268 13.13 -29.90 -18.98
CA GLN A 268 14.16 -29.23 -19.77
C GLN A 268 14.46 -27.81 -19.28
N VAL A 269 13.41 -27.03 -18.96
CA VAL A 269 13.59 -25.67 -18.43
C VAL A 269 14.39 -25.71 -17.13
N LEU A 270 14.09 -26.64 -16.22
CA LEU A 270 14.80 -26.74 -14.96
C LEU A 270 16.26 -27.20 -15.16
N GLU A 271 16.51 -28.17 -16.05
CA GLU A 271 17.87 -28.58 -16.41
C GLU A 271 18.69 -27.44 -17.05
N ASP A 272 18.07 -26.64 -17.92
CA ASP A 272 18.72 -25.50 -18.55
C ASP A 272 19.06 -24.41 -17.52
N LEU A 273 18.17 -24.16 -16.55
CA LEU A 273 18.39 -23.20 -15.48
C LEU A 273 19.49 -23.64 -14.49
N GLU A 274 19.60 -24.94 -14.20
CA GLU A 274 20.66 -25.48 -13.34
C GLU A 274 22.06 -25.35 -13.94
N LYS A 275 22.14 -25.29 -15.27
CA LYS A 275 23.42 -25.13 -15.98
C LYS A 275 23.84 -23.67 -16.13
N LEU A 276 23.02 -22.72 -15.69
CA LEU A 276 23.34 -21.31 -15.79
C LEU A 276 24.55 -20.95 -14.90
N PRO A 277 25.49 -20.13 -15.40
CA PRO A 277 26.66 -19.67 -14.64
C PRO A 277 26.31 -18.54 -13.66
N LEU A 278 25.17 -18.63 -12.98
CA LEU A 278 24.74 -17.66 -11.96
C LEU A 278 24.20 -18.41 -10.74
N ASP A 279 24.98 -18.42 -9.66
CA ASP A 279 24.74 -19.24 -8.47
C ASP A 279 23.35 -19.04 -7.84
N ASP A 280 22.89 -17.79 -7.71
CA ASP A 280 21.55 -17.49 -7.21
C ASP A 280 20.47 -18.24 -8.03
N ILE A 281 20.61 -18.29 -9.37
CA ILE A 281 19.64 -19.00 -10.21
C ILE A 281 19.84 -20.51 -10.12
N ARG A 282 21.08 -20.97 -10.29
CA ARG A 282 21.43 -22.39 -10.28
C ARG A 282 20.99 -23.08 -8.99
N TYR A 283 21.45 -22.59 -7.84
CA TYR A 283 21.14 -23.19 -6.55
C TYR A 283 19.68 -23.01 -6.17
N GLY A 284 19.05 -21.89 -6.53
CA GLY A 284 17.63 -21.73 -6.27
C GLY A 284 16.78 -22.72 -7.08
N VAL A 285 17.11 -23.00 -8.34
CA VAL A 285 16.41 -24.06 -9.09
C VAL A 285 16.64 -25.45 -8.49
N MET A 286 17.85 -25.74 -8.02
CA MET A 286 18.12 -27.00 -7.30
C MET A 286 17.23 -27.15 -6.05
N LEU A 287 17.04 -26.07 -5.29
CA LEU A 287 16.10 -26.04 -4.16
C LEU A 287 14.65 -26.21 -4.59
N ALA A 288 14.24 -25.57 -5.69
CA ALA A 288 12.88 -25.69 -6.20
C ALA A 288 12.53 -27.13 -6.60
N LYS A 289 13.51 -27.92 -7.07
CA LYS A 289 13.32 -29.33 -7.43
C LYS A 289 13.11 -30.26 -6.23
N THR A 290 13.67 -29.95 -5.08
CA THR A 290 13.62 -30.82 -3.89
C THR A 290 12.46 -30.52 -2.96
N ILE A 291 12.10 -29.26 -2.85
CA ILE A 291 11.23 -28.79 -1.78
C ILE A 291 9.77 -28.89 -2.15
N LEU A 292 9.48 -28.56 -3.40
CA LEU A 292 8.12 -28.48 -3.85
C LEU A 292 7.66 -29.89 -4.18
N ARG A 293 6.52 -30.27 -3.58
CA ARG A 293 5.73 -31.39 -4.10
C ARG A 293 5.41 -31.02 -5.53
N LEU A 294 6.20 -31.54 -6.45
CA LEU A 294 5.99 -31.33 -7.87
C LEU A 294 4.53 -31.71 -8.14
N PRO A 295 3.76 -30.81 -8.76
CA PRO A 295 2.37 -31.12 -9.00
C PRO A 295 2.23 -32.49 -9.69
N PRO A 296 1.13 -33.24 -9.49
CA PRO A 296 1.03 -34.65 -9.95
C PRO A 296 1.23 -34.86 -11.45
N TRP A 297 1.11 -33.79 -12.23
CA TRP A 297 1.29 -33.76 -13.67
C TRP A 297 2.73 -33.51 -14.12
N VAL A 298 3.61 -33.10 -13.22
CA VAL A 298 5.05 -33.04 -13.48
C VAL A 298 5.54 -34.49 -13.56
N GLY A 299 6.15 -34.86 -14.69
CA GLY A 299 6.75 -36.18 -14.85
C GLY A 299 7.90 -36.43 -13.87
N GLN A 300 8.59 -37.56 -14.02
CA GLN A 300 9.78 -37.82 -13.21
C GLN A 300 10.86 -36.78 -13.53
N ILE A 301 11.17 -35.91 -12.57
CA ILE A 301 12.39 -35.11 -12.60
C ILE A 301 13.51 -35.99 -12.06
N ALA A 302 14.64 -36.04 -12.78
CA ALA A 302 15.80 -36.80 -12.31
C ALA A 302 16.22 -36.29 -10.92
N PRO A 303 16.39 -37.17 -9.93
CA PRO A 303 16.81 -36.77 -8.60
C PRO A 303 18.21 -36.14 -8.67
N LEU A 304 18.39 -35.02 -7.96
CA LEU A 304 19.70 -34.39 -7.84
C LEU A 304 20.64 -35.27 -6.99
N PRO A 305 21.94 -35.36 -7.32
CA PRO A 305 22.93 -35.97 -6.46
C PRO A 305 22.90 -35.33 -5.06
N THR A 306 23.06 -36.13 -4.00
CA THR A 306 23.02 -35.63 -2.61
C THR A 306 24.01 -34.49 -2.37
N SER A 307 25.20 -34.57 -2.97
CA SER A 307 26.22 -33.51 -2.87
C SER A 307 25.78 -32.16 -3.44
N ASP A 308 24.99 -32.17 -4.51
CA ASP A 308 24.54 -30.93 -5.17
C ASP A 308 23.43 -30.26 -4.35
N LEU A 309 22.59 -31.08 -3.71
CA LEU A 309 21.60 -30.60 -2.76
C LEU A 309 22.24 -29.98 -1.54
N ASP A 310 23.20 -30.66 -0.91
CA ASP A 310 23.93 -30.13 0.24
C ASP A 310 24.59 -28.79 -0.10
N ASN A 311 25.18 -28.67 -1.29
CA ASN A 311 25.76 -27.40 -1.77
C ASN A 311 24.70 -26.30 -1.93
N ALA A 312 23.53 -26.61 -2.50
CA ALA A 312 22.44 -25.65 -2.65
C ALA A 312 21.90 -25.18 -1.30
N HIS A 313 21.78 -26.08 -0.32
CA HIS A 313 21.40 -25.78 1.05
C HIS A 313 22.41 -24.87 1.74
N ILE A 314 23.69 -25.22 1.69
CA ILE A 314 24.77 -24.42 2.27
C ILE A 314 24.78 -23.02 1.66
N TYR A 315 24.69 -22.95 0.32
CA TYR A 315 24.65 -21.67 -0.39
C TYR A 315 23.46 -20.83 0.07
N ALA A 316 22.26 -21.42 0.15
CA ALA A 316 21.06 -20.69 0.54
C ALA A 316 21.09 -20.21 1.99
N GLU A 317 21.57 -21.03 2.94
CA GLU A 317 21.70 -20.59 4.33
C GLU A 317 22.76 -19.50 4.52
N GLN A 318 23.81 -19.48 3.68
CA GLN A 318 24.78 -18.38 3.68
C GLN A 318 24.25 -17.11 3.02
N ARG A 319 23.45 -17.26 1.95
CA ARG A 319 22.97 -16.16 1.12
C ARG A 319 21.71 -15.50 1.69
N VAL A 320 20.72 -16.30 2.08
CA VAL A 320 19.43 -15.89 2.65
C VAL A 320 19.03 -16.89 3.76
N PRO A 321 19.54 -16.70 4.99
CA PRO A 321 19.26 -17.61 6.11
C PRO A 321 17.76 -17.89 6.29
N GLY A 322 17.40 -19.16 6.45
CA GLY A 322 16.01 -19.59 6.62
C GLY A 322 15.16 -19.64 5.35
N LEU A 323 15.70 -19.30 4.17
CA LEU A 323 14.98 -19.40 2.90
C LEU A 323 14.47 -20.82 2.67
N PHE A 324 15.32 -21.84 2.84
CA PHE A 324 14.96 -23.24 2.65
C PHE A 324 13.80 -23.66 3.55
N LYS A 325 13.85 -23.26 4.82
CA LYS A 325 12.80 -23.54 5.79
C LYS A 325 11.47 -22.89 5.41
N LEU A 326 11.50 -21.64 4.95
CA LEU A 326 10.31 -20.92 4.51
C LEU A 326 9.61 -21.62 3.35
N ILE A 327 10.36 -21.96 2.30
CA ILE A 327 9.80 -22.62 1.11
C ILE A 327 9.38 -24.07 1.39
N SER A 328 10.03 -24.77 2.33
CA SER A 328 9.67 -26.14 2.70
C SER A 328 8.44 -26.27 3.58
N ASN A 329 8.15 -25.24 4.38
CA ASN A 329 6.96 -25.21 5.22
C ASN A 329 5.72 -24.70 4.48
N TRP A 330 5.86 -24.35 3.20
CA TRP A 330 4.74 -23.89 2.40
C TRP A 330 3.87 -25.09 2.02
N GLU A 331 2.72 -25.23 2.70
CA GLU A 331 1.70 -26.21 2.36
C GLU A 331 0.75 -25.61 1.31
N ASP A 332 0.64 -26.28 0.16
CA ASP A 332 -0.44 -26.07 -0.81
C ASP A 332 -1.77 -26.18 -0.06
N THR A 333 -2.38 -25.04 0.26
CA THR A 333 -3.67 -24.97 0.97
C THR A 333 -4.84 -25.11 0.00
N PHE A 334 -4.63 -25.82 -1.13
CA PHE A 334 -5.62 -26.04 -2.19
C PHE A 334 -5.90 -27.51 -2.42
#